data_AF-A0A1R1PL51-F1
#
_entry.id   AF-A0A1R1PL51-F1
#
_cell.length_a   1.000
_cell.length_b   1.000
_cell.length_c   1.000
_cell.angle_alpha   90.00
_cell.angle_beta   90.00
_cell.angle_gamma   90.00
#
_symmetry.space_group_name_H-M   'P 1'
#
loop_
_entity.id
_entity.type
_entity.pdbx_description
1 polymer ?
#
loop_
_entity_poly.entity_id
_entity_poly.type
_entity_poly.pdbx_seq_one_letter_code
_entity_poly.pdbx_strand_id
1 'polypeptide(L)'
;MDRKENCYPVLLVADDLHRDIYLQSTKKGQKFYDESCLELKKKHGSVSSYVRHVLIKELYDNNCENPASSTDKNCDEDCSDNQPPAVSIKMDRSTLLLKKNDFPYAVETDIEHYLLWSFNALKVGTTPEPYVKEYIEECFPPKDNEYLWFVNPPHLQSIPDLHHGHLMIRKKKE
;
A
#
# COMPACT_ATOMS: atom_id res chain seq x y z
N MET A 1 -11.43 11.54 34.77
CA MET A 1 -10.65 10.39 34.25
C MET A 1 -10.25 10.73 32.83
N ASP A 2 -9.03 11.24 32.69
CA ASP A 2 -8.42 11.63 31.42
C ASP A 2 -8.19 10.38 30.58
N ARG A 3 -8.96 10.21 29.50
CA ARG A 3 -8.68 9.19 28.49
C ARG A 3 -7.49 9.71 27.69
N LYS A 4 -6.28 9.31 28.09
CA LYS A 4 -5.11 9.36 27.22
C LYS A 4 -5.54 8.92 25.83
N GLU A 5 -5.25 9.75 24.86
CA GLU A 5 -5.50 9.57 23.44
C GLU A 5 -5.11 8.12 23.05
N ASN A 6 -6.12 7.31 22.74
CA ASN A 6 -5.98 5.85 22.57
C ASN A 6 -5.07 5.54 21.36
N CYS A 7 -3.77 5.35 21.58
CA CYS A 7 -2.88 4.69 20.64
C CYS A 7 -3.07 3.17 20.75
N TYR A 8 -3.15 2.47 19.61
CA TYR A 8 -3.23 1.01 19.57
C TYR A 8 -1.81 0.40 19.48
N PRO A 9 -1.47 -0.62 20.28
CA PRO A 9 -0.22 -1.35 20.12
C PRO A 9 -0.26 -2.15 18.82
N VAL A 10 0.48 -1.71 17.81
CA VAL A 10 0.42 -2.28 16.45
C VAL A 10 1.00 -3.69 16.39
N LEU A 11 1.95 -4.03 17.26
CA LEU A 11 2.68 -5.30 17.19
C LEU A 11 2.05 -6.47 17.96
N LEU A 12 0.98 -6.25 18.74
CA LEU A 12 0.24 -7.36 19.37
C LEU A 12 -0.81 -8.00 18.45
N VAL A 13 -0.97 -7.49 17.22
CA VAL A 13 -1.98 -7.98 16.26
C VAL A 13 -1.38 -8.94 15.22
N ALA A 14 -0.04 -9.08 15.17
CA ALA A 14 0.64 -9.86 14.14
C ALA A 14 0.76 -11.38 14.45
N ASP A 15 0.62 -11.80 15.71
CA ASP A 15 0.84 -13.20 16.13
C ASP A 15 -0.42 -14.09 16.08
N ASP A 16 -1.62 -13.51 16.00
CA ASP A 16 -2.88 -14.25 15.87
C ASP A 16 -3.38 -14.17 14.42
N LEU A 17 -3.15 -15.24 13.65
CA LEU A 17 -3.42 -15.39 12.20
C LEU A 17 -4.87 -15.13 11.72
N HIS A 18 -5.77 -14.60 12.56
CA HIS A 18 -7.21 -14.45 12.28
C HIS A 18 -7.86 -13.20 12.90
N ARG A 19 -7.11 -12.24 13.45
CA ARG A 19 -7.73 -10.98 13.93
C ARG A 19 -7.74 -9.93 12.82
N ASP A 20 -8.93 -9.48 12.46
CA ASP A 20 -9.10 -8.27 11.65
C ASP A 20 -8.31 -7.13 12.31
N ILE A 21 -7.35 -6.57 11.58
CA ILE A 21 -6.58 -5.40 12.05
C ILE A 21 -7.51 -4.20 12.01
N TYR A 22 -8.07 -3.84 13.16
CA TYR A 22 -8.96 -2.70 13.31
C TYR A 22 -8.18 -1.50 13.87
N LEU A 23 -7.49 -0.79 12.99
CA LEU A 23 -6.81 0.47 13.33
C LEU A 23 -7.72 1.66 12.97
N GLN A 24 -7.81 2.62 13.87
CA GLN A 24 -8.64 3.82 13.71
C GLN A 24 -7.81 5.09 13.92
N SER A 25 -8.24 6.20 13.34
CA SER A 25 -7.67 7.52 13.66
C SER A 25 -8.20 8.03 15.01
N THR A 26 -7.54 9.04 15.56
CA THR A 26 -8.09 9.77 16.73
C THR A 26 -9.34 10.53 16.30
N LYS A 27 -10.20 10.94 17.25
CA LYS A 27 -11.36 11.81 16.92
C LYS A 27 -10.95 13.10 16.23
N LYS A 28 -9.82 13.69 16.66
CA LYS A 28 -9.26 14.90 16.05
C LYS A 28 -8.72 14.62 14.64
N GLY A 29 -8.03 13.50 14.46
CA GLY A 29 -7.52 13.05 13.16
C GLY A 29 -8.64 12.77 12.18
N GLN A 30 -9.69 12.07 12.61
CA GLN A 30 -10.87 11.82 11.79
C GLN A 30 -11.57 13.12 11.37
N LYS A 31 -11.75 14.06 12.31
CA LYS A 31 -12.33 15.37 11.99
C LYS A 31 -11.51 16.13 10.95
N PHE A 32 -10.18 16.14 11.10
CA PHE A 32 -9.28 16.77 10.15
C PHE A 32 -9.30 16.09 8.76
N TYR A 33 -9.39 14.75 8.73
CA TYR A 33 -9.58 13.99 7.51
C TYR A 33 -10.89 14.37 6.81
N ASP A 34 -12.01 14.39 7.54
CA ASP A 34 -13.32 14.72 6.99
C ASP A 34 -13.34 16.14 6.40
N GLU A 35 -12.81 17.12 7.13
CA GLU A 35 -12.66 18.51 6.67
C GLU A 35 -11.77 18.59 5.41
N SER A 36 -10.64 17.88 5.39
CA SER A 36 -9.74 17.84 4.25
C SER A 36 -10.39 17.21 3.02
N CYS A 37 -11.14 16.12 3.20
CA CYS A 37 -11.90 15.48 2.13
C CYS A 37 -12.96 16.41 1.54
N LEU A 38 -13.62 17.22 2.36
CA LEU A 38 -14.60 18.21 1.88
C LEU A 38 -13.92 19.26 0.99
N GLU A 39 -12.78 19.80 1.40
CA GLU A 39 -12.04 20.79 0.62
C GLU A 39 -11.48 20.19 -0.68
N LEU A 40 -10.94 18.97 -0.63
CA LEU A 40 -10.47 18.26 -1.83
C LEU A 40 -11.61 18.00 -2.81
N LYS A 41 -12.78 17.57 -2.34
CA LYS A 41 -13.98 17.38 -3.19
C LYS A 41 -14.41 18.69 -3.86
N LYS A 42 -14.43 19.80 -3.12
CA LYS A 42 -14.76 21.12 -3.70
C LYS A 42 -13.79 21.52 -4.81
N LYS A 43 -12.49 21.27 -4.62
CA LYS A 43 -11.43 21.71 -5.54
C LYS A 43 -11.23 20.78 -6.74
N HIS A 44 -11.37 19.47 -6.56
CA HIS A 44 -10.99 18.45 -7.53
C HIS A 44 -12.16 17.55 -7.99
N GLY A 45 -13.38 17.82 -7.52
CA GLY A 45 -14.60 17.05 -7.83
C GLY A 45 -14.75 15.78 -6.99
N SER A 46 -13.66 15.06 -6.73
CA SER A 46 -13.63 13.91 -5.81
C SER A 46 -12.25 13.73 -5.18
N VAL A 47 -12.19 12.99 -4.06
CA VAL A 47 -10.91 12.61 -3.44
C VAL A 47 -10.11 11.69 -4.37
N SER A 48 -10.77 10.72 -5.02
CA SER A 48 -10.13 9.85 -6.01
C SER A 48 -9.50 10.62 -7.17
N SER A 49 -10.18 11.65 -7.68
CA SER A 49 -9.67 12.54 -8.74
C SER A 49 -8.41 13.26 -8.28
N TYR A 50 -8.42 13.84 -7.08
CA TYR A 50 -7.25 14.46 -6.48
C TYR A 50 -6.09 13.46 -6.37
N VAL A 51 -6.33 12.27 -5.80
CA VAL A 51 -5.27 11.28 -5.63
C VAL A 51 -4.70 10.89 -6.99
N ARG A 52 -5.53 10.46 -7.94
CA ARG A 52 -5.10 10.00 -9.27
C ARG A 52 -4.30 11.05 -10.04
N HIS A 53 -4.77 12.30 -10.07
CA HIS A 53 -4.21 13.33 -10.96
C HIS A 53 -3.18 14.24 -10.29
N VAL A 54 -3.04 14.18 -8.96
CA VAL A 54 -2.10 15.01 -8.21
C VAL A 54 -1.13 14.15 -7.41
N LEU A 55 -1.63 13.25 -6.56
CA LEU A 55 -0.80 12.53 -5.59
C LEU A 55 -0.01 11.39 -6.22
N ILE A 56 -0.64 10.62 -7.11
CA ILE A 56 -0.05 9.47 -7.81
C ILE A 56 0.03 9.67 -9.32
N LYS A 57 0.09 10.93 -9.77
CA LYS A 57 0.13 11.24 -11.22
C LYS A 57 1.28 10.52 -11.93
N GLU A 58 2.47 10.57 -11.35
CA GLU A 58 3.68 9.91 -11.88
C GLU A 58 3.50 8.40 -12.05
N LEU A 59 2.76 7.75 -11.14
CA LEU A 59 2.48 6.33 -11.21
C LEU A 59 1.65 6.00 -12.45
N TYR A 60 0.66 6.83 -12.79
CA TYR A 60 -0.20 6.60 -13.95
C TYR A 60 0.42 7.09 -15.25
N ASP A 61 1.13 8.21 -15.26
CA ASP A 61 1.82 8.71 -16.45
C ASP A 61 2.80 7.65 -17.00
N ASN A 62 3.62 7.06 -16.12
CA ASN A 62 4.63 6.07 -16.49
C ASN A 62 4.04 4.75 -17.02
N ASN A 63 2.83 4.39 -16.58
CA ASN A 63 2.18 3.12 -16.92
C ASN A 63 1.12 3.24 -18.02
N CYS A 64 0.52 4.42 -18.23
CA CYS A 64 -0.42 4.65 -19.33
C CYS A 64 0.27 4.86 -20.69
N GLU A 65 1.54 5.28 -20.71
CA GLU A 65 2.32 5.44 -21.95
C GLU A 65 2.89 4.10 -22.50
N ASN A 66 2.70 2.97 -21.79
CA ASN A 66 3.14 1.63 -22.22
C ASN A 66 1.98 0.63 -22.45
N PRO A 67 1.09 0.84 -23.44
CA PRO A 67 0.06 -0.15 -23.77
C PRO A 67 0.52 -1.27 -24.75
N ALA A 68 1.80 -1.37 -25.12
CA ALA A 68 2.24 -2.34 -26.14
C ALA A 68 3.63 -2.97 -25.88
N SER A 69 3.63 -4.12 -25.19
CA SER A 69 4.53 -5.25 -25.46
C SER A 69 3.71 -6.54 -25.55
N SER A 70 2.57 -6.45 -26.25
CA SER A 70 1.83 -7.59 -26.77
C SER A 70 2.13 -7.69 -28.27
N THR A 71 3.30 -8.23 -28.61
CA THR A 71 3.50 -8.84 -29.92
C THR A 71 3.32 -10.34 -29.78
N ASP A 72 2.09 -10.79 -29.98
CA ASP A 72 1.81 -12.14 -30.47
C ASP A 72 2.48 -12.32 -31.84
N LYS A 73 3.40 -13.28 -31.95
CA LYS A 73 3.73 -13.99 -33.21
C LYS A 73 4.19 -15.43 -32.93
N ASN A 74 3.24 -16.35 -33.12
CA ASN A 74 3.30 -17.62 -33.85
C ASN A 74 4.26 -18.78 -33.45
N CYS A 75 3.60 -19.91 -33.15
CA CYS A 75 3.82 -21.32 -33.53
C CYS A 75 5.21 -21.80 -34.01
N ASP A 76 5.70 -22.91 -33.43
CA ASP A 76 5.61 -24.26 -34.02
C ASP A 76 6.22 -25.33 -33.06
N GLU A 77 5.83 -26.58 -33.29
CA GLU A 77 6.14 -27.80 -32.55
C GLU A 77 7.65 -28.05 -32.35
N ASP A 78 8.08 -28.45 -31.14
CA ASP A 78 8.94 -29.63 -30.88
C ASP A 78 9.09 -29.86 -29.36
N CYS A 79 8.68 -31.03 -28.87
CA CYS A 79 8.82 -31.42 -27.47
C CYS A 79 10.16 -32.13 -27.28
N SER A 80 11.19 -31.35 -26.94
CA SER A 80 12.41 -31.87 -26.31
C SER A 80 12.73 -31.09 -25.03
N ASP A 81 12.50 -31.77 -23.92
CA ASP A 81 13.21 -31.71 -22.65
C ASP A 81 13.99 -30.41 -22.38
N ASN A 82 13.35 -29.44 -21.72
CA ASN A 82 14.04 -28.36 -21.02
C ASN A 82 13.20 -27.86 -19.85
N GLN A 83 13.70 -28.15 -18.65
CA GLN A 83 13.29 -27.57 -17.37
C GLN A 83 13.09 -26.04 -17.52
N PRO A 84 11.95 -25.46 -17.10
CA PRO A 84 11.70 -24.05 -17.32
C PRO A 84 12.79 -23.22 -16.63
N PRO A 85 13.47 -22.29 -17.34
CA PRO A 85 14.40 -21.38 -16.71
C PRO A 85 13.64 -20.56 -15.68
N ALA A 86 14.22 -20.35 -14.50
CA ALA A 86 13.69 -19.45 -13.49
C ALA A 86 13.52 -18.06 -14.13
N VAL A 87 12.29 -17.74 -14.56
CA VAL A 87 11.97 -16.46 -15.14
C VAL A 87 12.11 -15.44 -14.02
N SER A 88 13.25 -14.76 -13.99
CA SER A 88 13.41 -13.53 -13.22
C SER A 88 12.55 -12.48 -13.90
N ILE A 89 11.25 -12.50 -13.61
CA ILE A 89 10.39 -11.39 -14.00
C ILE A 89 10.90 -10.19 -13.22
N LYS A 90 11.71 -9.38 -13.86
CA LYS A 90 12.21 -8.11 -13.33
C LYS A 90 11.00 -7.19 -13.27
N MET A 91 10.27 -7.27 -12.16
CA MET A 91 9.04 -6.51 -12.00
C MET A 91 9.33 -5.02 -12.05
N ASP A 92 8.51 -4.31 -12.82
CA ASP A 92 8.70 -2.89 -13.04
C ASP A 92 8.29 -2.11 -11.79
N ARG A 93 9.29 -1.53 -11.14
CA ARG A 93 9.12 -0.69 -9.95
C ARG A 93 8.33 0.58 -10.27
N SER A 94 8.15 0.92 -11.55
CA SER A 94 7.29 2.00 -12.00
C SER A 94 5.82 1.81 -11.60
N THR A 95 5.41 0.60 -11.19
CA THR A 95 4.04 0.27 -10.79
C THR A 95 3.74 0.48 -9.30
N LEU A 96 4.74 0.85 -8.49
CA LEU A 96 4.59 1.09 -7.05
C LEU A 96 5.04 2.49 -6.66
N LEU A 97 4.32 3.12 -5.73
CA LEU A 97 4.65 4.43 -5.19
C LEU A 97 4.38 4.47 -3.68
N LEU A 98 5.46 4.58 -2.90
CA LEU A 98 5.39 4.71 -1.45
C LEU A 98 5.32 6.18 -1.02
N LYS A 99 4.34 6.53 -0.17
CA LYS A 99 4.22 7.86 0.42
C LYS A 99 3.84 7.78 1.89
N LYS A 100 4.30 8.73 2.70
CA LYS A 100 3.86 8.85 4.10
C LYS A 100 2.37 9.22 4.11
N ASN A 101 1.60 8.61 5.02
CA ASN A 101 0.17 8.87 5.13
C ASN A 101 -0.05 10.21 5.86
N ASP A 102 -0.71 11.15 5.17
CA ASP A 102 -1.07 12.46 5.73
C ASP A 102 -2.11 12.38 6.86
N PHE A 103 -2.86 11.27 6.91
CA PHE A 103 -3.92 11.02 7.89
C PHE A 103 -3.65 9.70 8.63
N PRO A 104 -2.61 9.65 9.48
CA PRO A 104 -2.19 8.42 10.13
C PRO A 104 -3.25 7.90 11.13
N TYR A 105 -3.17 6.61 11.41
CA TYR A 105 -3.96 6.00 12.47
C TYR A 105 -3.38 6.36 13.84
N ALA A 106 -4.20 6.22 14.88
CA ALA A 106 -3.79 6.43 16.26
C ALA A 106 -2.96 5.22 16.72
N VAL A 107 -1.68 5.21 16.35
CA VAL A 107 -0.71 4.18 16.70
C VAL A 107 0.35 4.74 17.65
N GLU A 108 1.24 3.88 18.15
CA GLU A 108 2.35 4.31 19.01
C GLU A 108 3.24 5.36 18.31
N THR A 109 3.83 6.27 19.08
CA THR A 109 4.52 7.44 18.54
C THR A 109 5.82 7.14 17.79
N ASP A 110 6.38 5.94 17.97
CA ASP A 110 7.56 5.44 17.26
C ASP A 110 7.20 4.70 15.96
N ILE A 111 5.92 4.68 15.58
CA ILE A 111 5.43 4.05 14.36
C ILE A 111 5.12 5.11 13.30
N GLU A 112 5.68 4.92 12.12
CA GLU A 112 5.35 5.69 10.94
C GLU A 112 4.34 4.94 10.07
N HIS A 113 3.32 5.66 9.59
CA HIS A 113 2.29 5.11 8.71
C HIS A 113 2.52 5.60 7.27
N TYR A 114 2.75 4.66 6.36
CA TYR A 114 2.88 4.86 4.93
C TYR A 114 1.70 4.23 4.17
N LEU A 115 1.44 4.76 2.98
CA LEU A 115 0.61 4.15 1.95
C LEU A 115 1.51 3.72 0.79
N LEU A 116 1.42 2.45 0.40
CA LEU A 116 1.98 1.96 -0.84
C LEU A 116 0.88 1.94 -1.90
N TRP A 117 0.92 2.91 -2.81
CA TRP A 117 0.05 2.96 -3.98
C TRP A 117 0.55 1.99 -5.04
N SER A 118 -0.38 1.33 -5.71
CA SER A 118 -0.07 0.36 -6.77
C SER A 118 -0.93 0.62 -7.99
N PHE A 119 -0.33 0.51 -9.17
CA PHE A 119 -1.09 0.49 -10.42
C PHE A 119 -1.89 -0.81 -10.56
N ASN A 120 -1.31 -1.92 -10.09
CA ASN A 120 -1.93 -3.24 -10.09
C ASN A 120 -2.77 -3.47 -8.83
N ALA A 121 -3.81 -4.29 -8.94
CA ALA A 121 -4.62 -4.68 -7.80
C ALA A 121 -3.77 -5.40 -6.72
N LEU A 122 -3.99 -5.03 -5.47
CA LEU A 122 -3.38 -5.66 -4.30
C LEU A 122 -4.40 -6.57 -3.60
N LYS A 123 -3.93 -7.71 -3.12
CA LYS A 123 -4.75 -8.68 -2.40
C LYS A 123 -5.12 -8.14 -1.01
N VAL A 124 -6.41 -8.17 -0.70
CA VAL A 124 -6.93 -7.87 0.64
C VAL A 124 -6.33 -8.83 1.68
N GLY A 125 -5.96 -8.31 2.84
CA GLY A 125 -5.39 -9.08 3.95
C GLY A 125 -4.06 -8.52 4.45
N THR A 126 -3.34 -9.31 5.23
CA THR A 126 -2.13 -8.91 5.97
C THR A 126 -0.83 -9.45 5.37
N THR A 127 -0.92 -10.29 4.33
CA THR A 127 0.24 -10.83 3.63
C THR A 127 0.50 -10.03 2.36
N PRO A 128 1.61 -9.30 2.25
CA PRO A 128 1.99 -8.64 1.00
C PRO A 128 2.35 -9.67 -0.06
N GLU A 129 2.09 -9.35 -1.32
CA GLU A 129 2.62 -10.11 -2.45
C GLU A 129 4.15 -10.10 -2.44
N PRO A 130 4.83 -11.15 -2.97
CA PRO A 130 6.29 -11.26 -2.92
C PRO A 130 7.03 -10.03 -3.44
N TYR A 131 6.59 -9.45 -4.56
CA TYR A 131 7.21 -8.25 -5.14
C TYR A 131 7.01 -6.99 -4.29
N VAL A 132 5.87 -6.89 -3.59
CA VAL A 132 5.58 -5.80 -2.64
C VAL A 132 6.48 -5.96 -1.42
N LYS A 133 6.59 -7.19 -0.91
CA LYS A 133 7.48 -7.52 0.21
C LYS A 133 8.93 -7.14 -0.11
N GLU A 134 9.46 -7.56 -1.25
CA GLU A 134 10.81 -7.22 -1.70
C GLU A 134 11.02 -5.70 -1.78
N TYR A 135 10.04 -4.96 -2.32
CA TYR A 135 10.09 -3.49 -2.38
C TYR A 135 10.09 -2.85 -0.99
N ILE A 136 9.25 -3.33 -0.06
CA ILE A 136 9.20 -2.84 1.32
C ILE A 136 10.55 -3.07 2.02
N GLU A 137 11.12 -4.26 1.89
CA GLU A 137 12.36 -4.64 2.58
C GLU A 137 13.61 -3.96 1.99
N GLU A 138 13.56 -3.54 0.74
CA GLU A 138 14.57 -2.68 0.12
C GLU A 138 14.49 -1.24 0.66
N CYS A 139 13.27 -0.70 0.80
CA CYS A 139 13.04 0.65 1.33
C CYS A 139 13.31 0.73 2.85
N PHE A 140 12.95 -0.33 3.58
CA PHE A 140 13.08 -0.45 5.03
C PHE A 140 13.74 -1.78 5.37
N PRO A 141 15.09 -1.84 5.40
CA PRO A 141 15.82 -3.06 5.68
C PRO A 141 15.34 -3.76 6.96
N PRO A 142 14.99 -5.07 6.91
CA PRO A 142 14.50 -5.83 8.07
C PRO A 142 15.50 -5.92 9.23
N LYS A 143 16.78 -5.66 8.96
CA LYS A 143 17.82 -5.59 9.99
C LYS A 143 17.50 -4.49 11.01
N ASP A 144 17.06 -3.33 10.53
CA ASP A 144 16.92 -2.11 11.32
C ASP A 144 15.44 -1.76 11.59
N ASN A 145 14.52 -2.40 10.87
CA ASN A 145 13.10 -2.09 10.91
C ASN A 145 12.26 -3.35 11.11
N GLU A 146 11.11 -3.16 11.74
CA GLU A 146 10.00 -4.10 11.70
C GLU A 146 8.78 -3.42 11.09
N TYR A 147 7.92 -4.20 10.43
CA TYR A 147 6.76 -3.65 9.77
C TYR A 147 5.52 -4.51 9.91
N LEU A 148 4.37 -3.85 9.76
CA LEU A 148 3.07 -4.47 9.61
C LEU A 148 2.41 -3.96 8.33
N TRP A 149 1.91 -4.87 7.52
CA TRP A 149 1.27 -4.61 6.23
C TRP A 149 -0.19 -5.04 6.26
N PHE A 150 -1.07 -4.26 5.62
CA PHE A 150 -2.42 -4.73 5.31
C PHE A 150 -3.07 -3.93 4.20
N VAL A 151 -3.97 -4.58 3.45
CA VAL A 151 -4.92 -3.94 2.54
C VAL A 151 -6.31 -4.03 3.17
N ASN A 152 -6.95 -2.88 3.39
CA ASN A 152 -8.29 -2.82 3.99
C ASN A 152 -9.30 -3.64 3.18
N PRO A 153 -10.28 -4.29 3.83
CA PRO A 153 -11.38 -4.92 3.12
C PRO A 153 -12.22 -3.86 2.37
N PRO A 154 -12.92 -4.22 1.27
CA PRO A 154 -13.55 -3.24 0.38
C PRO A 154 -14.50 -2.24 1.07
N HIS A 155 -15.23 -2.68 2.10
CA HIS A 155 -16.18 -1.83 2.84
C HIS A 155 -15.50 -0.82 3.80
N LEU A 156 -14.19 -0.95 4.03
CA LEU A 156 -13.39 -0.02 4.85
C LEU A 156 -12.43 0.84 4.00
N GLN A 157 -12.39 0.63 2.67
CA GLN A 157 -11.55 1.44 1.79
C GLN A 157 -12.19 2.81 1.57
N SER A 158 -11.42 3.87 1.85
CA SER A 158 -11.87 5.24 1.60
C SER A 158 -11.85 5.63 0.12
N ILE A 159 -10.95 5.01 -0.66
CA ILE A 159 -10.74 5.30 -2.08
C ILE A 159 -10.67 3.95 -2.84
N PRO A 160 -11.82 3.29 -3.06
CA PRO A 160 -11.86 1.91 -3.56
C PRO A 160 -11.46 1.77 -5.04
N ASP A 161 -11.41 2.87 -5.79
CA ASP A 161 -11.03 2.89 -7.20
C ASP A 161 -9.51 3.02 -7.44
N LEU A 162 -8.72 3.07 -6.37
CA LEU A 162 -7.25 3.15 -6.41
C LEU A 162 -6.64 2.11 -5.47
N HIS A 163 -5.70 1.32 -5.97
CA HIS A 163 -5.11 0.25 -5.19
C HIS A 163 -4.03 0.79 -4.25
N HIS A 164 -4.17 0.49 -2.96
CA HIS A 164 -3.21 0.88 -1.95
C HIS A 164 -3.21 -0.11 -0.78
N GLY A 165 -2.03 -0.30 -0.19
CA GLY A 165 -1.89 -0.97 1.09
C GLY A 165 -1.29 -0.05 2.14
N HIS A 166 -1.61 -0.35 3.39
CA HIS A 166 -1.12 0.33 4.57
C HIS A 166 0.14 -0.36 5.06
N LEU A 167 1.17 0.44 5.33
CA LEU A 167 2.45 -0.01 5.84
C LEU A 167 2.78 0.76 7.12
N MET A 168 2.85 0.04 8.24
CA MET A 168 3.29 0.55 9.52
C MET A 168 4.76 0.18 9.70
N ILE A 169 5.65 1.16 9.85
CA ILE A 169 7.09 0.94 10.05
C ILE A 169 7.47 1.36 11.46
N ARG A 170 8.28 0.54 12.14
CA ARG A 170 8.95 0.90 13.39
C ARG A 170 10.44 0.58 13.28
N LYS A 171 11.28 1.51 13.75
CA LYS A 171 12.72 1.22 13.92
C LYS A 171 12.93 0.31 15.12
N LYS A 172 13.74 -0.73 14.93
CA LYS A 172 14.15 -1.59 16.03
C LYS A 172 15.02 -0.79 17.00
N LYS A 173 14.79 -0.99 18.29
CA LYS A 173 15.66 -0.44 19.33
C LYS A 173 16.92 -1.30 19.38
N GLU A 174 18.08 -0.64 19.43
CA GLU A 174 19.38 -1.28 19.65
C GLU A 174 19.44 -2.00 21.01
#